data_AF-A0A7J8XSI5-F1
#
_entry.id   AF-A0A7J8XSI5-F1
#
_cell.length_a   1.000
_cell.length_b   1.000
_cell.length_c   1.000
_cell.angle_alpha   90.00
_cell.angle_beta   90.00
_cell.angle_gamma   90.00
#
_symmetry.space_group_name_H-M   'P 1'
#
loop_
_entity.id
_entity.type
_entity.pdbx_description
1 polymer ?
#
loop_
_entity_poly.entity_id
_entity_poly.type
_entity_poly.pdbx_seq_one_letter_code
_entity_poly.pdbx_strand_id
1 'polypeptide(L)'
;MAKNVGILAMDIYFPPTFVQQEALEAHDGVSKGKYTIGLGQDCLAFCTEVEDVISMSLTVVTSLLEKYKIDPKQIGRLEVGSETVIDKSKSIKTFLMQIFEVYAEGPARPTGGAAAIAMLIGPDAPIAFESKFRGSHMSHAYDFYKPNLASEYPVVDGKLSQTCYLMALDTCYKYFCHKYEKQEGKQFSLSDADYFVFHSPYNKLVQKSFARLVFNDFVRNASSVDDIAKEKLAPFSTLTGDESYQSRDLEKASQQVSKPLYDAKVQPTTLIPKQVGNMYTASLYAAFASLLHNKNSELV
;
A
#
# COMPACT_ATOMS: atom_id res chain seq x y z
N MET A 1 8.25 7.69 -28.83
CA MET A 1 7.72 7.60 -27.46
C MET A 1 8.63 6.63 -26.70
N ALA A 2 8.99 6.93 -25.45
CA ALA A 2 9.79 6.02 -24.63
C ALA A 2 9.06 4.67 -24.47
N LYS A 3 9.81 3.55 -24.59
CA LYS A 3 9.26 2.20 -24.43
C LYS A 3 9.42 1.74 -22.98
N ASN A 4 8.50 0.89 -22.50
CA ASN A 4 8.58 0.22 -21.20
C ASN A 4 8.93 1.15 -20.04
N VAL A 5 8.29 2.32 -19.98
CA VAL A 5 8.52 3.27 -18.89
C VAL A 5 8.03 2.65 -17.58
N GLY A 6 8.86 2.69 -16.54
CA GLY A 6 8.61 1.98 -15.30
C GLY A 6 9.63 2.26 -14.19
N ILE A 7 9.64 1.41 -13.16
CA ILE A 7 10.56 1.49 -12.02
C ILE A 7 11.88 0.80 -12.40
N LEU A 8 12.96 1.58 -12.44
CA LEU A 8 14.33 1.12 -12.72
C LEU A 8 15.06 0.66 -11.46
N ALA A 9 14.89 1.41 -10.37
CA ALA A 9 15.54 1.17 -9.10
C ALA A 9 14.59 1.59 -7.98
N MET A 10 14.70 0.90 -6.84
CA MET A 10 13.94 1.24 -5.64
C MET A 10 14.83 1.06 -4.41
N ASP A 11 14.66 1.94 -3.45
CA ASP A 11 15.25 1.82 -2.12
C ASP A 11 14.23 2.24 -1.06
N ILE A 12 14.43 1.74 0.15
CA ILE A 12 13.52 1.95 1.28
C ILE A 12 14.32 2.32 2.52
N TYR A 13 13.77 3.25 3.30
CA TYR A 13 14.23 3.55 4.64
C TYR A 13 13.04 3.48 5.61
N PHE A 14 13.26 2.89 6.77
CA PHE A 14 12.39 3.00 7.94
C PHE A 14 13.26 3.10 9.20
N PRO A 15 12.79 3.77 10.26
CA PRO A 15 13.55 3.88 11.51
C PRO A 15 13.90 2.50 12.09
N PRO A 16 15.09 2.34 12.67
CA PRO A 16 15.46 1.11 13.34
C PRO A 16 14.75 0.96 14.70
N THR A 17 14.17 2.03 15.24
CA THR A 17 13.45 2.01 16.51
C THR A 17 12.04 1.47 16.30
N PHE A 18 11.66 0.46 17.09
CA PHE A 18 10.34 -0.16 17.02
C PHE A 18 9.85 -0.64 18.38
N VAL A 19 8.55 -0.90 18.47
CA VAL A 19 7.90 -1.62 19.58
C VAL A 19 7.23 -2.89 19.05
N GLN A 20 7.36 -4.00 19.78
CA GLN A 20 6.67 -5.25 19.44
C GLN A 20 5.19 -5.15 19.79
N GLN A 21 4.32 -5.62 18.91
CA GLN A 21 2.86 -5.54 19.11
C GLN A 21 2.39 -6.40 20.28
N GLU A 22 3.00 -7.58 20.53
CA GLU A 22 2.67 -8.41 21.71
C GLU A 22 3.02 -7.69 23.03
N ALA A 23 4.14 -6.97 23.07
CA ALA A 23 4.51 -6.17 24.25
C ALA A 23 3.55 -4.97 24.43
N LEU A 24 3.13 -4.35 23.33
CA LEU A 24 2.16 -3.25 23.35
C LEU A 24 0.76 -3.73 23.80
N GLU A 25 0.35 -4.94 23.40
CA GLU A 25 -0.90 -5.55 23.89
C GLU A 25 -0.90 -5.66 25.42
N ALA A 26 0.21 -6.13 26.00
CA ALA A 26 0.37 -6.24 27.44
C ALA A 26 0.40 -4.88 28.14
N HIS A 27 1.08 -3.89 27.56
CA HIS A 27 1.14 -2.53 28.08
C HIS A 27 -0.24 -1.85 28.13
N ASP A 28 -1.02 -1.98 27.05
CA ASP A 28 -2.34 -1.38 26.92
C ASP A 28 -3.44 -2.13 27.70
N GLY A 29 -3.11 -3.29 28.28
CA GLY A 29 -4.08 -4.13 29.00
C GLY A 29 -5.17 -4.73 28.09
N VAL A 30 -4.86 -4.95 26.81
CA VAL A 30 -5.80 -5.56 25.87
C VAL A 30 -5.64 -7.08 25.80
N SER A 31 -6.65 -7.78 25.27
CA SER A 31 -6.58 -9.23 25.10
C SER A 31 -5.44 -9.65 24.17
N LYS A 32 -4.73 -10.72 24.53
CA LYS A 32 -3.71 -11.36 23.68
C LYS A 32 -4.25 -11.61 22.27
N GLY A 33 -3.50 -11.23 21.25
CA GLY A 33 -3.88 -11.38 19.85
C GLY A 33 -4.67 -10.20 19.27
N LYS A 34 -5.03 -9.18 20.05
CA LYS A 34 -5.81 -8.04 19.53
C LYS A 34 -5.09 -7.32 18.39
N TYR A 35 -3.78 -7.12 18.50
CA TYR A 35 -2.94 -6.46 17.50
C TYR A 35 -2.29 -7.50 16.58
N THR A 36 -1.70 -8.54 17.15
CA THR A 36 -0.95 -9.57 16.39
C THR A 36 -1.83 -10.43 15.48
N ILE A 37 -3.08 -10.70 15.87
CA ILE A 37 -4.05 -11.48 15.08
C ILE A 37 -5.15 -10.58 14.52
N GLY A 38 -5.71 -9.71 15.37
CA GLY A 38 -6.83 -8.84 15.02
C GLY A 38 -6.46 -7.81 13.95
N LEU A 39 -5.31 -7.15 14.10
CA LEU A 39 -4.74 -6.27 13.06
C LEU A 39 -3.78 -7.00 12.13
N GLY A 40 -3.21 -8.12 12.59
CA GLY A 40 -2.21 -8.89 11.85
C GLY A 40 -0.83 -8.22 11.86
N GLN A 41 -0.53 -7.40 12.87
CA GLN A 41 0.71 -6.62 12.97
C GLN A 41 1.68 -7.22 13.98
N ASP A 42 2.97 -7.26 13.64
CA ASP A 42 3.98 -7.90 14.48
C ASP A 42 4.81 -6.85 15.24
N CYS A 43 5.20 -5.78 14.56
CA CYS A 43 6.00 -4.67 15.09
C CYS A 43 5.46 -3.32 14.58
N LEU A 44 5.82 -2.24 15.29
CA LEU A 44 5.54 -0.87 14.89
C LEU A 44 6.83 -0.05 14.98
N ALA A 45 7.40 0.30 13.84
CA ALA A 45 8.53 1.23 13.78
C ALA A 45 8.05 2.65 14.07
N PHE A 46 8.90 3.49 14.65
CA PHE A 46 8.59 4.91 14.87
C PHE A 46 9.86 5.77 14.87
N CYS A 47 9.75 6.98 14.32
CA CYS A 47 10.78 8.00 14.46
C CYS A 47 10.86 8.45 15.92
N THR A 48 12.07 8.54 16.46
CA THR A 48 12.33 9.24 17.72
C THR A 48 12.45 10.75 17.46
N GLU A 49 12.89 11.54 18.44
CA GLU A 49 13.28 12.93 18.23
C GLU A 49 14.39 13.11 17.18
N VAL A 50 14.99 12.01 16.72
CA VAL A 50 16.17 11.96 15.88
C VAL A 50 15.94 11.79 14.37
N GLU A 51 14.70 11.63 13.95
CA GLU A 51 14.34 11.31 12.56
C GLU A 51 13.05 12.01 12.16
N ASP A 52 12.83 12.16 10.85
CA ASP A 52 11.61 12.71 10.25
C ASP A 52 11.42 12.50 8.76
N VAL A 53 10.29 12.97 8.24
CA VAL A 53 9.99 12.87 6.81
C VAL A 53 11.08 13.50 5.93
N ILE A 54 11.81 14.53 6.37
CA ILE A 54 12.88 15.17 5.59
C ILE A 54 14.13 14.31 5.61
N SER A 55 14.69 14.01 6.79
CA SER A 55 15.85 13.15 7.03
C SER A 55 15.66 11.74 6.48
N MET A 56 14.48 11.14 6.63
CA MET A 56 14.15 9.86 5.99
C MET A 56 14.20 9.98 4.46
N SER A 57 13.64 11.05 3.90
CA SER A 57 13.65 11.28 2.45
C SER A 57 15.08 11.54 1.93
N LEU A 58 15.87 12.34 2.66
CA LEU A 58 17.28 12.58 2.36
C LEU A 58 18.07 11.27 2.39
N THR A 59 17.84 10.44 3.42
CA THR A 59 18.52 9.15 3.58
C THR A 59 18.19 8.20 2.44
N VAL A 60 16.91 7.99 2.12
CA VAL A 60 16.53 7.00 1.09
C VAL A 60 16.93 7.46 -0.31
N VAL A 61 16.86 8.77 -0.62
CA VAL A 61 17.31 9.29 -1.92
C VAL A 61 18.82 9.18 -2.07
N THR A 62 19.58 9.54 -1.02
CA THR A 62 21.05 9.44 -1.03
C THR A 62 21.48 7.97 -1.21
N SER A 63 20.89 7.08 -0.42
CA SER A 63 21.14 5.63 -0.49
C SER A 63 20.80 5.05 -1.88
N LEU A 64 19.69 5.45 -2.50
CA LEU A 64 19.35 5.02 -3.86
C LEU A 64 20.39 5.48 -4.89
N LEU A 65 20.79 6.77 -4.85
CA LEU A 65 21.77 7.30 -5.79
C LEU A 65 23.13 6.61 -5.65
N GLU A 66 23.56 6.37 -4.41
CA GLU A 66 24.83 5.69 -4.10
C GLU A 66 24.83 4.22 -4.52
N LYS A 67 23.84 3.43 -4.06
CA LYS A 67 23.78 1.98 -4.30
C LYS A 67 23.68 1.66 -5.79
N TYR A 68 22.89 2.45 -6.53
CA TYR A 68 22.67 2.26 -7.97
C TYR A 68 23.63 3.11 -8.83
N LYS A 69 24.57 3.83 -8.22
CA LYS A 69 25.61 4.65 -8.89
C LYS A 69 25.03 5.63 -9.91
N ILE A 70 23.97 6.34 -9.51
CA ILE A 70 23.26 7.29 -10.37
C ILE A 70 23.90 8.68 -10.17
N ASP A 71 24.35 9.28 -11.27
CA ASP A 71 24.78 10.69 -11.24
C ASP A 71 23.56 11.59 -10.99
N PRO A 72 23.52 12.40 -9.91
CA PRO A 72 22.42 13.30 -9.61
C PRO A 72 22.05 14.23 -10.78
N LYS A 73 23.01 14.56 -11.66
CA LYS A 73 22.78 15.39 -12.86
C LYS A 73 21.87 14.74 -13.90
N GLN A 74 21.66 13.42 -13.83
CA GLN A 74 20.76 12.69 -14.71
C GLN A 74 19.28 12.79 -14.27
N ILE A 75 19.01 13.34 -13.08
CA ILE A 75 17.64 13.48 -12.57
C ILE A 75 16.98 14.73 -13.14
N GLY A 76 16.10 14.54 -14.13
CA GLY A 76 15.33 15.62 -14.76
C GLY A 76 14.03 15.99 -14.05
N ARG A 77 13.56 15.18 -13.10
CA ARG A 77 12.30 15.39 -12.35
C ARG A 77 12.39 14.75 -10.97
N LEU A 78 12.00 15.50 -9.94
CA LEU A 78 11.92 15.05 -8.55
C LEU A 78 10.58 15.49 -7.95
N GLU A 79 9.83 14.54 -7.40
CA GLU A 79 8.55 14.76 -6.74
C GLU A 79 8.48 13.99 -5.41
N VAL A 80 7.67 14.50 -4.49
CA VAL A 80 7.46 13.89 -3.17
C VAL A 80 5.96 13.77 -2.92
N GLY A 81 5.51 12.56 -2.60
CA GLY A 81 4.16 12.31 -2.10
C GLY A 81 4.17 12.07 -0.59
N SER A 82 3.55 12.95 0.18
CA SER A 82 3.46 12.86 1.64
C SER A 82 2.17 13.48 2.15
N GLU A 83 1.69 12.98 3.28
CA GLU A 83 0.62 13.58 4.08
C GLU A 83 1.10 14.07 5.46
N THR A 84 2.42 14.04 5.69
CA THR A 84 3.09 14.62 6.86
C THR A 84 3.55 16.02 6.50
N VAL A 85 2.84 17.02 7.00
CA VAL A 85 3.07 18.44 6.69
C VAL A 85 3.90 19.06 7.81
N ILE A 86 5.16 19.37 7.52
CA ILE A 86 6.03 20.14 8.43
C ILE A 86 5.90 21.65 8.16
N ASP A 87 5.75 22.04 6.90
CA ASP A 87 5.57 23.42 6.47
C ASP A 87 4.41 23.49 5.45
N LYS A 88 3.53 24.49 5.59
CA LYS A 88 2.32 24.64 4.76
C LYS A 88 2.59 25.24 3.38
N SER A 89 3.80 25.77 3.15
CA SER A 89 4.19 26.43 1.91
C SER A 89 5.46 25.81 1.30
N LYS A 90 6.46 25.49 2.14
CA LYS A 90 7.74 24.93 1.70
C LYS A 90 7.62 23.42 1.57
N SER A 91 7.70 22.92 0.33
CA SER A 91 7.60 21.47 0.07
C SER A 91 8.86 20.72 0.50
N ILE A 92 8.68 19.45 0.90
CA ILE A 92 9.77 18.49 1.19
C ILE A 92 10.75 18.41 0.01
N LYS A 93 10.24 18.47 -1.22
CA LYS A 93 11.07 18.51 -2.44
C LYS A 93 12.15 19.60 -2.39
N THR A 94 11.84 20.78 -1.84
CA THR A 94 12.83 21.87 -1.74
C THR A 94 13.93 21.59 -0.72
N PHE A 95 13.68 20.79 0.31
CA PHE A 95 14.73 20.32 1.22
C PHE A 95 15.63 19.29 0.53
N LEU A 96 15.05 18.40 -0.28
CA LEU A 96 15.81 17.40 -1.06
C LEU A 96 16.73 18.01 -2.11
N MET A 97 16.51 19.26 -2.52
CA MET A 97 17.40 19.93 -3.47
C MET A 97 18.83 20.05 -2.94
N GLN A 98 19.06 19.99 -1.63
CA GLN A 98 20.40 19.94 -1.01
C GLN A 98 21.28 18.78 -1.52
N ILE A 99 20.67 17.68 -2.00
CA ILE A 99 21.40 16.56 -2.62
C ILE A 99 21.92 16.92 -4.02
N PHE A 100 21.21 17.79 -4.72
CA PHE A 100 21.43 18.12 -6.14
C PHE A 100 22.15 19.47 -6.32
N GLU A 101 22.06 20.35 -5.32
CA GLU A 101 22.82 21.59 -5.21
C GLU A 101 24.17 21.26 -4.56
N VAL A 102 25.26 21.75 -5.14
CA VAL A 102 26.62 21.46 -4.64
C VAL A 102 26.78 21.99 -3.22
N TYR A 103 26.65 21.10 -2.23
CA TYR A 103 26.96 21.21 -0.79
C TYR A 103 26.47 22.45 -0.03
N ALA A 104 25.44 22.27 0.81
CA ALA A 104 25.36 22.93 2.12
C ALA A 104 24.52 22.07 3.09
N GLU A 105 25.16 21.62 4.18
CA GLU A 105 24.57 20.75 5.22
C GLU A 105 23.56 21.48 6.13
N GLY A 106 22.52 20.77 6.58
CA GLY A 106 21.67 21.19 7.70
C GLY A 106 20.61 20.13 8.08
N PRO A 107 20.44 19.78 9.37
CA PRO A 107 19.56 18.68 9.79
C PRO A 107 18.13 19.13 10.16
N ALA A 108 17.13 18.27 9.95
CA ALA A 108 15.77 18.41 10.47
C ALA A 108 15.17 17.04 10.88
N ARG A 109 14.33 17.03 11.94
CA ARG A 109 13.71 15.88 12.65
C ARG A 109 12.31 16.28 13.23
N PRO A 110 11.11 15.66 12.94
CA PRO A 110 10.16 14.99 13.90
C PRO A 110 9.51 13.56 13.61
N THR A 111 8.59 13.13 14.50
CA THR A 111 8.11 11.76 14.90
C THR A 111 6.91 11.07 14.20
N GLY A 112 6.80 9.72 14.31
CA GLY A 112 5.64 8.86 13.94
C GLY A 112 6.03 7.48 13.33
N GLY A 113 5.07 6.57 13.06
CA GLY A 113 5.34 5.34 12.29
C GLY A 113 5.68 5.66 10.84
N ALA A 114 6.79 5.13 10.35
CA ALA A 114 7.59 5.91 9.42
C ALA A 114 8.37 5.06 8.43
N ALA A 115 8.24 5.40 7.16
CA ALA A 115 9.16 4.98 6.11
C ALA A 115 9.17 6.00 4.99
N ALA A 116 10.26 6.04 4.24
CA ALA A 116 10.36 6.70 2.96
C ALA A 116 10.80 5.69 1.90
N ILE A 117 10.24 5.79 0.69
CA ILE A 117 10.64 4.99 -0.47
C ILE A 117 11.06 5.93 -1.58
N ALA A 118 12.21 5.66 -2.19
CA ALA A 118 12.65 6.29 -3.41
C ALA A 118 12.51 5.31 -4.57
N MET A 119 11.99 5.78 -5.70
CA MET A 119 11.90 5.02 -6.95
C MET A 119 12.49 5.84 -8.08
N LEU A 120 13.40 5.25 -8.84
CA LEU A 120 13.88 5.83 -10.10
C LEU A 120 12.96 5.40 -11.23
N ILE A 121 12.44 6.36 -11.98
CA ILE A 121 11.53 6.11 -13.10
C ILE A 121 12.24 6.42 -14.43
N GLY A 122 12.14 5.51 -15.40
CA GLY A 122 12.72 5.71 -16.73
C GLY A 122 12.26 4.67 -17.75
N PRO A 123 12.71 4.78 -19.02
CA PRO A 123 12.43 3.81 -20.08
C PRO A 123 13.14 2.48 -19.82
N ASP A 124 12.70 1.44 -20.55
CA ASP A 124 13.32 0.10 -20.53
C ASP A 124 13.44 -0.49 -19.12
N ALA A 125 12.44 -0.20 -18.28
CA ALA A 125 12.43 -0.61 -16.90
C ALA A 125 12.11 -2.11 -16.75
N PRO A 126 12.76 -2.80 -15.78
CA PRO A 126 12.42 -4.18 -15.46
C PRO A 126 10.99 -4.31 -14.90
N ILE A 127 10.46 -3.23 -14.32
CA ILE A 127 9.08 -3.16 -13.82
C ILE A 127 8.36 -2.08 -14.63
N ALA A 128 7.89 -2.44 -15.82
CA ALA A 128 7.20 -1.53 -16.74
C ALA A 128 5.74 -1.31 -16.31
N PHE A 129 5.24 -0.08 -16.48
CA PHE A 129 3.82 0.19 -16.26
C PHE A 129 2.98 -0.26 -17.46
N GLU A 130 1.95 -1.06 -17.21
CA GLU A 130 0.89 -1.33 -18.17
C GLU A 130 -0.09 -0.16 -18.22
N SER A 131 0.35 0.95 -18.82
CA SER A 131 -0.30 2.28 -18.75
C SER A 131 -1.78 2.31 -19.14
N LYS A 132 -2.24 1.29 -19.87
CA LYS A 132 -3.60 1.17 -20.38
C LYS A 132 -4.57 0.55 -19.36
N PHE A 133 -4.07 -0.20 -18.37
CA PHE A 133 -4.87 -0.90 -17.37
C PHE A 133 -4.84 -0.16 -16.04
N ARG A 134 -5.81 0.74 -15.84
CA ARG A 134 -5.99 1.46 -14.57
C ARG A 134 -7.43 1.82 -14.30
N GLY A 135 -7.88 1.64 -13.07
CA GLY A 135 -9.13 2.20 -12.55
C GLY A 135 -8.82 3.26 -11.49
N SER A 136 -9.62 4.32 -11.45
CA SER A 136 -9.49 5.35 -10.41
C SER A 136 -10.88 5.72 -9.92
N HIS A 137 -10.99 5.94 -8.62
CA HIS A 137 -12.18 6.42 -7.95
C HIS A 137 -11.76 7.54 -7.00
N MET A 138 -12.50 8.65 -7.05
CA MET A 138 -12.33 9.77 -6.14
C MET A 138 -13.73 10.20 -5.70
N SER A 139 -13.91 10.40 -4.40
CA SER A 139 -15.15 10.89 -3.83
C SER A 139 -14.84 11.84 -2.69
N HIS A 140 -15.73 12.79 -2.46
CA HIS A 140 -15.71 13.56 -1.22
C HIS A 140 -16.14 12.64 -0.07
N ALA A 141 -15.33 12.56 0.98
CA ALA A 141 -15.59 11.78 2.19
C ALA A 141 -14.89 12.43 3.40
N TYR A 142 -15.38 12.12 4.59
CA TYR A 142 -14.82 12.53 5.88
C TYR A 142 -14.48 11.33 6.76
N ASP A 143 -13.94 10.28 6.13
CA ASP A 143 -13.54 9.05 6.79
C ASP A 143 -12.22 9.20 7.57
N PHE A 144 -11.24 9.89 6.99
CA PHE A 144 -9.96 10.23 7.59
C PHE A 144 -9.48 11.61 7.10
N TYR A 145 -9.23 12.55 8.00
CA TYR A 145 -8.75 13.88 7.63
C TYR A 145 -8.02 14.59 8.79
N LYS A 146 -7.20 15.61 8.48
CA LYS A 146 -6.40 16.36 9.47
C LYS A 146 -6.86 17.84 9.53
N PRO A 147 -7.99 18.14 10.19
CA PRO A 147 -8.54 19.49 10.23
C PRO A 147 -7.83 20.41 11.23
N ASN A 148 -7.25 19.84 12.29
CA ASN A 148 -6.54 20.60 13.31
C ASN A 148 -5.08 20.80 12.90
N LEU A 149 -4.76 21.99 12.40
CA LEU A 149 -3.43 22.32 11.88
C LEU A 149 -2.31 22.32 12.94
N ALA A 150 -2.65 22.35 14.24
CA ALA A 150 -1.69 22.34 15.33
C ALA A 150 -1.41 20.92 15.88
N SER A 151 -2.09 19.90 15.36
CA SER A 151 -2.01 18.52 15.84
C SER A 151 -1.56 17.61 14.71
N GLU A 152 -0.64 16.70 15.02
CA GLU A 152 -0.25 15.63 14.10
C GLU A 152 -1.35 14.56 13.94
N TYR A 153 -2.25 14.48 14.94
CA TYR A 153 -3.30 13.47 14.98
C TYR A 153 -4.46 13.77 14.02
N PRO A 154 -4.90 12.79 13.22
CA PRO A 154 -6.07 12.90 12.37
C PRO A 154 -7.38 12.75 13.15
N VAL A 155 -8.47 13.24 12.56
CA VAL A 155 -9.83 12.83 12.88
C VAL A 155 -10.16 11.62 12.03
N VAL A 156 -10.61 10.52 12.65
CA VAL A 156 -10.84 9.23 11.99
C VAL A 156 -12.18 8.65 12.39
N ASP A 157 -13.02 8.35 11.41
CA ASP A 157 -14.15 7.42 11.55
C ASP A 157 -13.70 6.06 10.98
N GLY A 158 -13.27 5.15 11.86
CA GLY A 158 -12.72 3.86 11.46
C GLY A 158 -13.73 2.92 10.79
N LYS A 159 -15.03 3.08 11.06
CA LYS A 159 -16.08 2.31 10.37
C LYS A 159 -16.25 2.86 8.95
N LEU A 160 -16.39 4.17 8.82
CA LEU A 160 -16.53 4.83 7.52
C LEU A 160 -15.30 4.61 6.65
N SER A 161 -14.09 4.69 7.21
CA SER A 161 -12.82 4.45 6.49
C SER A 161 -12.76 3.08 5.82
N GLN A 162 -13.22 2.02 6.51
CA GLN A 162 -13.27 0.68 5.91
C GLN A 162 -14.30 0.62 4.76
N THR A 163 -15.49 1.21 4.95
CA THR A 163 -16.50 1.27 3.90
C THR A 163 -16.00 2.05 2.67
N CYS A 164 -15.42 3.24 2.87
CA CYS A 164 -14.86 4.07 1.82
C CYS A 164 -13.73 3.34 1.07
N TYR A 165 -12.84 2.66 1.79
CA TYR A 165 -11.76 1.88 1.19
C TYR A 165 -12.30 0.76 0.29
N LEU A 166 -13.25 -0.05 0.77
CA LEU A 166 -13.80 -1.16 -0.02
C LEU A 166 -14.64 -0.67 -1.21
N MET A 167 -15.39 0.43 -1.04
CA MET A 167 -16.11 1.07 -2.13
C MET A 167 -15.17 1.57 -3.23
N ALA A 168 -14.07 2.21 -2.85
CA ALA A 168 -13.05 2.65 -3.79
C ALA A 168 -12.38 1.46 -4.49
N LEU A 169 -12.08 0.39 -3.74
CA LEU A 169 -11.51 -0.84 -4.29
C LEU A 169 -12.42 -1.47 -5.35
N ASP A 170 -13.70 -1.67 -5.04
CA ASP A 170 -14.69 -2.21 -5.97
C ASP A 170 -14.78 -1.37 -7.26
N THR A 171 -14.83 -0.06 -7.11
CA THR A 171 -14.95 0.86 -8.24
C THR A 171 -13.69 0.88 -9.10
N CYS A 172 -12.51 0.93 -8.48
CA CYS A 172 -11.23 0.84 -9.18
C CYS A 172 -11.10 -0.50 -9.91
N TYR A 173 -11.43 -1.62 -9.25
CA TYR A 173 -11.36 -2.95 -9.85
C TYR A 173 -12.33 -3.09 -11.03
N LYS A 174 -13.56 -2.61 -10.89
CA LYS A 174 -14.54 -2.58 -11.99
C LYS A 174 -14.03 -1.82 -13.22
N TYR A 175 -13.48 -0.63 -13.02
CA TYR A 175 -12.93 0.16 -14.13
C TYR A 175 -11.67 -0.45 -14.74
N PHE A 176 -10.83 -1.07 -13.92
CA PHE A 176 -9.69 -1.84 -14.40
C PHE A 176 -10.15 -3.00 -15.30
N CYS A 177 -11.08 -3.84 -14.81
CA CYS A 177 -11.64 -4.97 -15.55
C CYS A 177 -12.25 -4.53 -16.88
N HIS A 178 -13.05 -3.46 -16.88
CA HIS A 178 -13.65 -2.92 -18.10
C HIS A 178 -12.61 -2.50 -19.15
N LYS A 179 -11.51 -1.87 -18.71
CA LYS A 179 -10.42 -1.46 -19.63
C LYS A 179 -9.63 -2.64 -20.15
N TYR A 180 -9.40 -3.63 -19.29
CA TYR A 180 -8.75 -4.89 -19.66
C TYR A 180 -9.57 -5.63 -20.72
N GLU A 181 -10.85 -5.85 -20.44
CA GLU A 181 -11.82 -6.48 -21.36
C GLU A 181 -11.87 -5.81 -22.72
N LYS A 182 -11.88 -4.48 -22.75
CA LYS A 182 -11.90 -3.70 -24.00
C LYS A 182 -10.64 -3.91 -24.86
N GLN A 183 -9.50 -4.19 -24.24
CA GLN A 183 -8.21 -4.23 -24.95
C GLN A 183 -7.73 -5.64 -25.25
N GLU A 184 -7.93 -6.56 -24.31
CA GLU A 184 -7.53 -7.96 -24.44
C GLU A 184 -8.65 -8.85 -25.01
N GLY A 185 -9.90 -8.34 -25.07
CA GLY A 185 -11.04 -9.10 -25.59
C GLY A 185 -11.48 -10.27 -24.70
N LYS A 186 -10.97 -10.34 -23.46
CA LYS A 186 -11.33 -11.37 -22.47
C LYS A 186 -11.68 -10.74 -21.11
N GLN A 187 -12.57 -11.41 -20.36
CA GLN A 187 -12.91 -11.02 -19.00
C GLN A 187 -11.70 -11.15 -18.08
N PHE A 188 -11.33 -10.07 -17.38
CA PHE A 188 -10.29 -10.13 -16.35
C PHE A 188 -10.80 -10.92 -15.14
N SER A 189 -9.96 -11.79 -14.60
CA SER A 189 -10.13 -12.41 -13.29
C SER A 189 -8.83 -12.38 -12.47
N LEU A 190 -8.92 -12.73 -11.19
CA LEU A 190 -7.75 -12.86 -10.31
C LEU A 190 -6.70 -13.87 -10.81
N SER A 191 -7.04 -14.73 -11.77
CA SER A 191 -6.09 -15.65 -12.41
C SER A 191 -5.19 -14.96 -13.43
N ASP A 192 -5.57 -13.78 -13.94
CA ASP A 192 -4.85 -13.04 -14.97
C ASP A 192 -3.71 -12.14 -14.42
N ALA A 193 -3.53 -12.10 -13.10
CA ALA A 193 -2.39 -11.42 -12.46
C ALA A 193 -1.74 -12.32 -11.42
N ASP A 194 -0.42 -12.40 -11.43
CA ASP A 194 0.34 -13.27 -10.52
C ASP A 194 0.27 -12.80 -9.07
N TYR A 195 0.39 -11.49 -8.86
CA TYR A 195 0.43 -10.88 -7.54
C TYR A 195 -0.51 -9.67 -7.43
N PHE A 196 -1.06 -9.48 -6.23
CA PHE A 196 -1.87 -8.31 -5.88
C PHE A 196 -1.25 -7.60 -4.68
N VAL A 197 -0.88 -6.34 -4.88
CA VAL A 197 -0.25 -5.51 -3.85
C VAL A 197 -1.22 -4.41 -3.45
N PHE A 198 -1.39 -4.19 -2.14
CA PHE A 198 -2.35 -3.23 -1.60
C PHE A 198 -1.67 -2.18 -0.73
N HIS A 199 -2.31 -1.01 -0.62
CA HIS A 199 -2.04 -0.13 0.50
C HIS A 199 -2.34 -0.90 1.81
N SER A 200 -1.38 -0.89 2.73
CA SER A 200 -1.35 -1.81 3.87
C SER A 200 -1.30 -1.03 5.19
N PRO A 201 -2.40 -0.38 5.61
CA PRO A 201 -2.44 0.31 6.89
C PRO A 201 -2.37 -0.68 8.06
N TYR A 202 -2.95 -1.86 7.87
CA TYR A 202 -2.75 -3.04 8.70
C TYR A 202 -3.11 -4.30 7.92
N ASN A 203 -2.49 -5.43 8.27
CA ASN A 203 -2.55 -6.64 7.45
C ASN A 203 -3.95 -7.24 7.36
N LYS A 204 -4.78 -7.13 8.40
CA LYS A 204 -6.17 -7.60 8.34
C LYS A 204 -6.97 -6.90 7.23
N LEU A 205 -6.76 -5.60 6.97
CA LEU A 205 -7.44 -4.92 5.87
C LEU A 205 -6.99 -5.46 4.51
N VAL A 206 -5.71 -5.82 4.36
CA VAL A 206 -5.18 -6.43 3.12
C VAL A 206 -5.86 -7.78 2.84
N GLN A 207 -6.01 -8.62 3.87
CA GLN A 207 -6.77 -9.88 3.77
C GLN A 207 -8.21 -9.64 3.32
N LYS A 208 -8.91 -8.67 3.96
CA LYS A 208 -10.27 -8.27 3.57
C LYS A 208 -10.35 -7.74 2.14
N SER A 209 -9.36 -6.96 1.72
CA SER A 209 -9.31 -6.34 0.40
C SER A 209 -9.21 -7.40 -0.70
N PHE A 210 -8.30 -8.37 -0.55
CA PHE A 210 -8.18 -9.43 -1.53
C PHE A 210 -9.41 -10.36 -1.53
N ALA A 211 -9.95 -10.68 -0.36
CA ALA A 211 -11.21 -11.41 -0.24
C ALA A 211 -12.38 -10.67 -0.94
N ARG A 212 -12.40 -9.33 -0.87
CA ARG A 212 -13.38 -8.51 -1.58
C ARG A 212 -13.22 -8.61 -3.10
N LEU A 213 -12.00 -8.71 -3.63
CA LEU A 213 -11.80 -8.95 -5.07
C LEU A 213 -12.33 -10.33 -5.49
N VAL A 214 -12.16 -11.37 -4.66
CA VAL A 214 -12.75 -12.70 -4.91
C VAL A 214 -14.28 -12.60 -4.98
N PHE A 215 -14.89 -11.83 -4.08
CA PHE A 215 -16.34 -11.59 -4.15
C PHE A 215 -16.75 -10.82 -5.40
N ASN A 216 -15.97 -9.84 -5.86
CA ASN A 216 -16.25 -9.14 -7.13
C ASN A 216 -16.18 -10.10 -8.32
N ASP A 217 -15.20 -11.00 -8.35
CA ASP A 217 -15.11 -12.03 -9.39
C ASP A 217 -16.28 -13.01 -9.33
N PHE A 218 -16.75 -13.36 -8.13
CA PHE A 218 -17.97 -14.18 -7.95
C PHE A 218 -19.21 -13.50 -8.53
N VAL A 219 -19.44 -12.23 -8.20
CA VAL A 219 -20.58 -11.46 -8.74
C VAL A 219 -20.50 -11.31 -10.27
N ARG A 220 -19.27 -11.26 -10.82
CA ARG A 220 -19.01 -11.18 -12.26
C ARG A 220 -18.99 -12.54 -12.96
N ASN A 221 -19.17 -13.65 -12.24
CA ASN A 221 -19.00 -15.02 -12.74
C ASN A 221 -17.66 -15.24 -13.47
N ALA A 222 -16.58 -14.69 -12.91
CA ALA A 222 -15.25 -14.74 -13.52
C ALA A 222 -14.56 -16.11 -13.36
N SER A 223 -13.57 -16.38 -14.21
CA SER A 223 -12.88 -17.67 -14.32
C SER A 223 -12.07 -18.09 -13.09
N SER A 224 -11.74 -17.17 -12.18
CA SER A 224 -10.99 -17.42 -10.96
C SER A 224 -11.82 -18.11 -9.86
N VAL A 225 -13.14 -18.16 -10.01
CA VAL A 225 -14.08 -18.63 -8.97
C VAL A 225 -14.42 -20.09 -9.20
N ASP A 226 -13.86 -20.96 -8.35
CA ASP A 226 -14.16 -22.39 -8.36
C ASP A 226 -15.55 -22.71 -7.78
N ASP A 227 -15.97 -23.97 -7.90
CA ASP A 227 -17.30 -24.39 -7.47
C ASP A 227 -17.50 -24.31 -5.95
N ILE A 228 -16.44 -24.46 -5.16
CA ILE A 228 -16.46 -24.31 -3.70
C ILE A 228 -16.74 -22.84 -3.34
N ALA A 229 -16.08 -21.90 -4.00
CA ALA A 229 -16.29 -20.49 -3.81
C ALA A 229 -17.70 -20.07 -4.26
N LYS A 230 -18.20 -20.59 -5.39
CA LYS A 230 -19.58 -20.34 -5.84
C LYS A 230 -20.60 -20.80 -4.81
N GLU A 231 -20.47 -22.02 -4.28
CA GLU A 231 -21.40 -22.56 -3.29
C GLU A 231 -21.41 -21.72 -2.00
N LYS A 232 -20.22 -21.38 -1.49
CA LYS A 232 -20.09 -20.61 -0.24
C LYS A 232 -20.50 -19.15 -0.36
N LEU A 233 -20.36 -18.54 -1.54
CA LEU A 233 -20.71 -17.15 -1.78
C LEU A 233 -22.13 -16.96 -2.31
N ALA A 234 -22.79 -18.02 -2.82
CA ALA A 234 -24.17 -18.00 -3.32
C ALA A 234 -25.18 -17.31 -2.38
N PRO A 235 -25.16 -17.56 -1.05
CA PRO A 235 -26.08 -16.90 -0.11
C PRO A 235 -25.98 -15.38 -0.07
N PHE A 236 -24.86 -14.81 -0.54
CA PHE A 236 -24.58 -13.37 -0.50
C PHE A 236 -24.71 -12.69 -1.86
N SER A 237 -25.13 -13.41 -2.91
CA SER A 237 -25.20 -12.92 -4.30
C SER A 237 -26.10 -11.70 -4.51
N THR A 238 -27.09 -11.49 -3.63
CA THR A 238 -28.01 -10.36 -3.70
C THR A 238 -27.55 -9.14 -2.89
N LEU A 239 -26.51 -9.27 -2.06
CA LEU A 239 -26.00 -8.15 -1.25
C LEU A 239 -25.26 -7.15 -2.15
N THR A 240 -25.64 -5.88 -2.05
CA THR A 240 -25.02 -4.79 -2.82
C THR A 240 -24.69 -3.60 -1.93
N GLY A 241 -23.77 -2.74 -2.39
CA GLY A 241 -23.42 -1.49 -1.71
C GLY A 241 -23.14 -1.67 -0.22
N ASP A 242 -23.76 -0.81 0.60
CA ASP A 242 -23.56 -0.75 2.05
C ASP A 242 -23.87 -2.03 2.79
N GLU A 243 -24.88 -2.80 2.35
CA GLU A 243 -25.23 -4.08 2.98
C GLU A 243 -24.06 -5.07 2.88
N SER A 244 -23.40 -5.09 1.72
CA SER A 244 -22.26 -5.96 1.48
C SER A 244 -21.01 -5.51 2.27
N TYR A 245 -20.79 -4.21 2.45
CA TYR A 245 -19.64 -3.69 3.20
C TYR A 245 -19.77 -3.92 4.72
N GLN A 246 -21.00 -4.01 5.22
CA GLN A 246 -21.28 -4.19 6.64
C GLN A 246 -21.48 -5.66 7.04
N SER A 247 -21.64 -6.56 6.08
CA SER A 247 -21.87 -7.99 6.34
C SER A 247 -20.60 -8.72 6.80
N ARG A 248 -20.54 -9.01 8.10
CA ARG A 248 -19.46 -9.82 8.69
C ARG A 248 -19.45 -11.26 8.20
N ASP A 249 -20.61 -11.81 7.83
CA ASP A 249 -20.71 -13.19 7.35
C ASP A 249 -20.18 -13.30 5.93
N LEU A 250 -20.47 -12.31 5.08
CA LEU A 250 -19.84 -12.21 3.76
C LEU A 250 -18.32 -12.05 3.89
N GLU A 251 -17.85 -11.21 4.81
CA GLU A 251 -16.40 -11.03 5.05
C GLU A 251 -15.73 -12.36 5.41
N LYS A 252 -16.30 -13.12 6.36
CA LYS A 252 -15.76 -14.41 6.79
C LYS A 252 -15.76 -15.44 5.67
N ALA A 253 -16.89 -15.56 4.95
CA ALA A 253 -17.01 -16.48 3.83
C ALA A 253 -15.98 -16.16 2.74
N SER A 254 -15.87 -14.88 2.36
CA SER A 254 -14.91 -14.40 1.36
C SER A 254 -13.46 -14.65 1.79
N GLN A 255 -13.11 -14.38 3.05
CA GLN A 255 -11.77 -14.68 3.57
C GLN A 255 -11.46 -16.17 3.51
N GLN A 256 -12.42 -17.03 3.88
CA GLN A 256 -12.23 -18.48 3.87
C GLN A 256 -11.94 -18.99 2.46
N VAL A 257 -12.72 -18.59 1.46
CA VAL A 257 -12.53 -19.05 0.07
C VAL A 257 -11.31 -18.42 -0.58
N SER A 258 -10.96 -17.19 -0.19
CA SER A 258 -9.78 -16.49 -0.76
C SER A 258 -8.45 -17.00 -0.22
N LYS A 259 -8.41 -17.77 0.89
CA LYS A 259 -7.18 -18.09 1.61
C LYS A 259 -6.08 -18.71 0.73
N PRO A 260 -6.34 -19.72 -0.12
CA PRO A 260 -5.29 -20.30 -0.96
C PRO A 260 -4.71 -19.29 -1.96
N LEU A 261 -5.58 -18.48 -2.59
CA LEU A 261 -5.16 -17.43 -3.52
C LEU A 261 -4.44 -16.29 -2.80
N TYR A 262 -4.86 -15.93 -1.59
CA TYR A 262 -4.19 -14.92 -0.78
C TYR A 262 -2.76 -15.35 -0.45
N ASP A 263 -2.56 -16.60 -0.05
CA ASP A 263 -1.24 -17.14 0.29
C ASP A 263 -0.30 -17.13 -0.91
N ALA A 264 -0.80 -17.43 -2.10
CA ALA A 264 -0.01 -17.42 -3.32
C ALA A 264 0.27 -16.00 -3.84
N LYS A 265 -0.74 -15.13 -3.86
CA LYS A 265 -0.72 -13.87 -4.64
C LYS A 265 -0.50 -12.61 -3.81
N VAL A 266 -0.72 -12.66 -2.49
CA VAL A 266 -0.70 -11.47 -1.61
C VAL A 266 0.23 -11.63 -0.43
N GLN A 267 0.29 -12.80 0.21
CA GLN A 267 1.12 -13.02 1.40
C GLN A 267 2.60 -12.61 1.20
N PRO A 268 3.26 -12.85 0.04
CA PRO A 268 4.64 -12.41 -0.19
C PRO A 268 4.82 -10.88 -0.14
N THR A 269 3.74 -10.10 -0.23
CA THR A 269 3.77 -8.62 -0.18
C THR A 269 3.74 -8.09 1.25
N THR A 270 3.62 -8.95 2.27
CA THR A 270 3.21 -8.52 3.62
C THR A 270 4.35 -8.33 4.62
N LEU A 271 5.59 -8.70 4.26
CA LEU A 271 6.74 -8.72 5.18
C LEU A 271 6.97 -7.36 5.85
N ILE A 272 7.30 -6.33 5.07
CA ILE A 272 7.62 -4.99 5.61
C ILE A 272 6.38 -4.37 6.28
N PRO A 273 5.18 -4.35 5.68
CA PRO A 273 4.01 -3.78 6.35
C PRO A 273 3.69 -4.40 7.71
N LYS A 274 3.93 -5.72 7.90
CA LYS A 274 3.71 -6.41 9.18
C LYS A 274 4.75 -6.07 10.24
N GLN A 275 5.98 -5.79 9.82
CA GLN A 275 7.12 -5.53 10.70
C GLN A 275 7.33 -4.03 10.98
N VAL A 276 6.78 -3.15 10.16
CA VAL A 276 6.97 -1.69 10.27
C VAL A 276 5.68 -0.97 10.68
N GLY A 277 4.52 -1.46 10.26
CA GLY A 277 3.23 -0.80 10.48
C GLY A 277 2.78 0.05 9.28
N ASN A 278 1.84 0.97 9.52
CA ASN A 278 1.33 1.85 8.46
C ASN A 278 2.38 2.90 8.07
N MET A 279 2.75 2.93 6.79
CA MET A 279 3.70 3.88 6.21
C MET A 279 3.02 4.89 5.25
N TYR A 280 1.69 5.04 5.36
CA TYR A 280 0.89 5.98 4.57
C TYR A 280 1.18 5.87 3.06
N THR A 281 1.66 6.95 2.43
CA THR A 281 1.97 7.00 1.00
C THR A 281 3.02 5.97 0.56
N ALA A 282 3.95 5.58 1.45
CA ALA A 282 4.96 4.56 1.17
C ALA A 282 4.45 3.12 1.37
N SER A 283 3.30 2.91 2.02
CA SER A 283 2.84 1.57 2.41
C SER A 283 2.60 0.62 1.23
N LEU A 284 2.00 1.09 0.13
CA LEU A 284 1.83 0.28 -1.08
C LEU A 284 3.18 -0.15 -1.66
N TYR A 285 4.13 0.78 -1.74
CA TYR A 285 5.44 0.53 -2.31
C TYR A 285 6.32 -0.32 -1.38
N ALA A 286 6.12 -0.27 -0.07
CA ALA A 286 6.78 -1.14 0.89
C ALA A 286 6.25 -2.58 0.82
N ALA A 287 4.94 -2.74 0.55
CA ALA A 287 4.38 -4.04 0.23
C ALA A 287 4.93 -4.58 -1.10
N PHE A 288 5.13 -3.71 -2.09
CA PHE A 288 5.79 -4.08 -3.35
C PHE A 288 7.26 -4.44 -3.15
N ALA A 289 8.01 -3.70 -2.32
CA ALA A 289 9.38 -4.04 -1.94
C ALA A 289 9.47 -5.42 -1.25
N SER A 290 8.47 -5.76 -0.43
CA SER A 290 8.36 -7.08 0.19
C SER A 290 8.19 -8.19 -0.85
N LEU A 291 7.37 -7.94 -1.88
CA LEU A 291 7.20 -8.86 -3.00
C LEU A 291 8.53 -9.08 -3.74
N LEU A 292 9.20 -7.98 -4.14
CA LEU A 292 10.50 -8.08 -4.82
C LEU A 292 11.51 -8.83 -3.95
N HIS A 293 11.58 -8.54 -2.66
CA HIS A 293 12.48 -9.24 -1.74
C HIS A 293 12.19 -10.75 -1.71
N ASN A 294 10.93 -11.14 -1.52
CA ASN A 294 10.54 -12.54 -1.34
C ASN A 294 10.52 -13.35 -2.64
N LYS A 295 10.31 -12.69 -3.79
CA LYS A 295 10.06 -13.33 -5.08
C LYS A 295 11.05 -12.94 -6.19
N ASN A 296 12.18 -12.31 -5.85
CA ASN A 296 13.18 -11.85 -6.83
C ASN A 296 13.61 -12.93 -7.84
N SER A 297 13.67 -14.20 -7.45
CA SER A 297 14.08 -15.30 -8.32
C SER A 297 12.98 -15.80 -9.28
N GLU A 298 11.72 -15.49 -8.99
CA GLU A 298 10.55 -15.89 -9.79
C GLU A 298 10.06 -14.74 -10.68
N LEU A 299 10.42 -13.49 -10.34
CA LEU A 299 10.09 -12.27 -11.08
C LEU A 299 11.19 -11.98 -12.12
N VAL A 300 11.20 -12.72 -13.22
CA VAL A 300 12.10 -12.50 -14.38
C VAL A 300 11.29 -12.23 -15.63
#